data_AF-A0A1S8DC63-F1
#
_entry.id   AF-A0A1S8DC63-F1
#
_cell.length_a   1.000
_cell.length_b   1.000
_cell.length_c   1.000
_cell.angle_alpha   90.00
_cell.angle_beta   90.00
_cell.angle_gamma   90.00
#
_symmetry.space_group_name_H-M   'P 1'
#
loop_
_entity.id
_entity.type
_entity.pdbx_description
1 polymer ?
#
loop_
_entity_poly.entity_id
_entity_poly.type
_entity_poly.pdbx_seq_one_letter_code
_entity_poly.pdbx_strand_id
1 'polypeptide(L)'
;MQVQVVLPGVTRTEIFERSSSSLAQVPPSMVMEVEDLVDAALRGFDQGELVTIPSPQDSSEWQALTQARLQLAPDLSHNQPAARYS
;
A
#
# COMPACT_ATOMS: atom_id res chain seq x y z
N MET A 1 15.81 -3.73 -16.58
CA MET A 1 15.46 -2.71 -15.58
C MET A 1 14.23 -3.21 -14.84
N GLN A 2 14.29 -3.26 -13.51
CA GLN A 2 13.17 -3.68 -12.65
C GLN A 2 12.67 -2.47 -11.88
N VAL A 3 11.36 -2.37 -11.70
CA VAL A 3 10.70 -1.31 -10.94
C VAL A 3 9.91 -2.00 -9.83
N GLN A 4 9.98 -1.45 -8.62
CA GLN A 4 9.20 -1.89 -7.47
C GLN A 4 8.63 -0.66 -6.75
N VAL A 5 7.38 -0.75 -6.32
CA VAL A 5 6.74 0.21 -5.43
C VAL A 5 6.62 -0.43 -4.06
N VAL A 6 7.13 0.23 -3.03
CA VAL A 6 7.02 -0.24 -1.63
C VAL A 6 6.04 0.66 -0.89
N LEU A 7 5.00 0.08 -0.30
CA LEU A 7 3.93 0.78 0.41
C LEU A 7 3.92 0.38 1.89
N PRO A 8 4.70 1.07 2.74
CA PRO A 8 4.74 0.75 4.16
C PRO A 8 3.59 1.38 4.94
N GLY A 9 3.22 0.74 6.05
CA GLY A 9 2.40 1.32 7.10
C GLY A 9 3.21 2.25 8.02
N VAL A 10 2.73 2.43 9.26
CA VAL A 10 3.48 3.20 10.26
C VAL A 10 4.78 2.46 10.58
N THR A 11 5.91 3.14 10.40
CA THR A 11 7.25 2.58 10.59
C THR A 11 8.00 3.37 11.65
N ARG A 12 8.67 2.68 12.57
CA ARG A 12 9.55 3.29 13.57
C ARG A 12 10.86 3.73 12.90
N THR A 13 10.98 5.03 12.58
CA THR A 13 12.22 5.62 12.04
C THR A 13 12.74 6.72 12.97
N GLU A 14 14.00 7.11 12.80
CA GLU A 14 14.64 8.21 13.56
C GLU A 14 13.93 9.58 13.41
N ILE A 15 13.11 9.75 12.36
CA ILE A 15 12.27 10.94 12.15
C ILE A 15 11.10 10.97 13.15
N PHE A 16 10.61 9.81 13.57
CA PHE A 16 9.50 9.69 14.53
C PHE A 16 9.96 9.85 15.98
N GLU A 17 11.16 9.39 16.34
CA GLU A 17 11.71 9.58 17.69
C GLU A 17 11.92 11.05 18.06
N ARG A 18 12.25 11.89 17.06
CA ARG A 18 12.40 13.34 17.23
C ARG A 18 11.07 14.09 17.31
N SER A 19 9.97 13.47 16.90
CA SER A 19 8.62 14.01 17.00
C SER A 19 7.86 13.28 18.12
N SER A 20 8.25 13.57 19.36
CA SER A 20 7.78 12.94 20.61
C SER A 20 6.25 12.80 20.79
N SER A 21 5.45 13.48 19.96
CA SER A 21 3.98 13.44 20.00
C SER A 21 3.32 12.49 18.99
N SER A 22 4.03 12.00 17.95
CA SER A 22 3.37 11.38 16.79
C SER A 22 3.12 9.86 16.94
N LEU A 23 4.03 9.11 17.55
CA LEU A 23 3.86 7.66 17.76
C LEU A 23 3.16 7.30 19.07
N ALA A 24 3.16 8.18 20.07
CA ALA A 24 2.54 7.90 21.37
C ALA A 24 1.01 7.63 21.28
N GLN A 25 0.37 8.11 20.19
CA GLN A 25 -1.05 7.90 19.93
C GLN A 25 -1.33 6.73 18.97
N VAL A 26 -0.29 6.14 18.38
CA VAL A 26 -0.44 4.99 17.47
C VAL A 26 -0.38 3.71 18.31
N PRO A 27 -1.33 2.77 18.15
CA PRO A 27 -1.25 1.47 18.79
C PRO A 27 0.10 0.79 18.46
N PRO A 28 0.85 0.27 19.44
CA PRO A 28 2.15 -0.36 19.18
C PRO A 28 2.07 -1.50 18.13
N SER A 29 0.92 -2.18 18.04
CA SER A 29 0.66 -3.24 17.05
C SER A 29 0.56 -2.75 15.59
N MET A 30 0.45 -1.43 15.36
CA MET A 30 0.46 -0.83 14.02
C MET A 30 1.84 -0.35 13.57
N VAL A 31 2.85 -0.41 14.45
CA VAL A 31 4.18 0.14 14.18
C VAL A 31 5.16 -1.00 13.88
N MET A 32 5.65 -1.03 12.64
CA MET A 32 6.70 -1.96 12.20
C MET A 32 8.09 -1.35 12.44
N GLU A 33 9.08 -2.17 12.80
CA GLU A 33 10.48 -1.73 12.83
C GLU A 33 11.00 -1.47 11.42
N VAL A 34 11.92 -0.52 11.27
CA VAL A 34 12.46 -0.16 9.96
C VAL A 34 13.25 -1.31 9.33
N GLU A 35 13.94 -2.10 10.15
CA GLU A 35 14.69 -3.27 9.71
C GLU A 35 13.75 -4.33 9.10
N ASP A 36 12.64 -4.63 9.78
CA ASP A 36 11.64 -5.60 9.30
C ASP A 36 10.99 -5.15 7.99
N LEU A 37 10.70 -3.85 7.86
CA LEU A 37 10.16 -3.26 6.63
C LEU A 37 11.13 -3.43 5.46
N VAL A 38 12.41 -3.11 5.69
CA VAL A 38 13.43 -3.18 4.63
C VAL A 38 13.66 -4.63 4.21
N ASP A 39 13.73 -5.55 5.17
CA ASP A 39 13.85 -6.99 4.90
C ASP A 39 12.68 -7.50 4.06
N ALA A 40 11.44 -7.12 4.40
CA ALA A 40 10.26 -7.49 3.63
C ALA A 40 10.29 -6.89 2.21
N ALA A 41 10.67 -5.62 2.07
CA ALA A 41 10.76 -4.94 0.79
C ALA A 41 11.80 -5.60 -0.15
N LEU A 42 12.98 -5.93 0.38
CA LEU A 42 14.04 -6.59 -0.39
C LEU A 42 13.64 -8.01 -0.79
N ARG A 43 12.99 -8.77 0.10
CA ARG A 43 12.43 -10.09 -0.27
C ARG A 43 11.38 -9.99 -1.37
N GLY A 44 10.52 -8.97 -1.34
CA GLY A 44 9.56 -8.70 -2.42
C GLY A 44 10.27 -8.36 -3.74
N PHE A 45 11.34 -7.59 -3.67
CA PHE A 45 12.16 -7.23 -4.83
C PHE A 45 12.80 -8.46 -5.47
N ASP A 46 13.40 -9.34 -4.66
CA ASP A 46 14.01 -10.60 -5.10
C ASP A 46 12.99 -11.55 -5.73
N GLN A 47 11.74 -11.50 -5.27
CA GLN A 47 10.62 -12.27 -5.84
C GLN A 47 10.04 -11.65 -7.12
N GLY A 48 10.51 -10.47 -7.55
CA GLY A 48 9.98 -9.79 -8.72
C GLY A 48 8.63 -9.12 -8.49
N GLU A 49 8.24 -8.87 -7.24
CA GLU A 49 6.99 -8.22 -6.90
C GLU A 49 7.01 -6.74 -7.34
N LEU A 50 6.03 -6.33 -8.16
CA LEU A 50 5.93 -4.95 -8.65
C LEU A 50 5.47 -3.98 -7.53
N VAL A 51 4.61 -4.45 -6.63
CA VAL A 51 4.04 -3.67 -5.53
C VAL A 51 4.13 -4.48 -4.25
N THR A 52 5.03 -4.10 -3.35
CA THR A 52 5.25 -4.77 -2.08
C THR A 52 4.60 -3.97 -0.96
N ILE A 53 3.66 -4.58 -0.26
CA ILE A 53 2.97 -4.00 0.90
C ILE A 53 3.34 -4.87 2.11
N PRO A 54 4.28 -4.45 2.99
CA PRO A 54 4.81 -5.33 4.03
C PRO A 54 3.81 -5.76 5.11
N SER A 55 2.74 -5.00 5.33
CA SER A 55 1.85 -5.19 6.48
C SER A 55 0.69 -6.20 6.28
N PRO A 56 -0.03 -6.21 5.15
CA PRO A 56 -1.10 -7.18 4.92
C PRO A 56 -0.56 -8.62 4.87
N GLN A 57 -1.31 -9.56 5.46
CA GLN A 57 -0.96 -10.99 5.39
C GLN A 57 -1.39 -11.63 4.07
N ASP A 58 -2.49 -11.15 3.48
CA ASP A 58 -3.02 -11.67 2.22
C ASP A 58 -2.76 -10.69 1.06
N SER A 59 -1.91 -11.12 0.13
CA SER A 59 -1.61 -10.37 -1.09
C SER A 59 -2.79 -10.26 -2.06
N SER A 60 -3.83 -11.08 -1.90
CA SER A 60 -5.00 -11.13 -2.79
C SER A 60 -5.84 -9.85 -2.74
N GLU A 61 -5.81 -9.13 -1.61
CA GLU A 61 -6.55 -7.88 -1.43
C GLU A 61 -6.06 -6.78 -2.40
N TRP A 62 -4.75 -6.67 -2.61
CA TRP A 62 -4.16 -5.72 -3.57
C TRP A 62 -4.61 -6.04 -5.01
N GLN A 63 -4.65 -7.33 -5.34
CA GLN A 63 -5.06 -7.80 -6.66
C GLN A 63 -6.56 -7.53 -6.88
N ALA A 64 -7.40 -7.78 -5.88
CA ALA A 64 -8.82 -7.48 -5.91
C ALA A 64 -9.10 -5.98 -6.11
N LEU A 65 -8.41 -5.12 -5.36
CA LEU A 65 -8.49 -3.66 -5.52
C LEU A 65 -8.11 -3.24 -6.95
N THR A 66 -7.00 -3.77 -7.46
CA THR A 66 -6.50 -3.45 -8.81
C THR A 66 -7.48 -3.91 -9.88
N GLN A 67 -8.06 -5.09 -9.75
CA GLN A 67 -9.06 -5.62 -10.67
C GLN A 67 -10.34 -4.78 -10.65
N ALA A 68 -10.86 -4.43 -9.47
CA ALA A 68 -12.01 -3.54 -9.34
C ALA A 68 -11.78 -2.19 -10.03
N ARG A 69 -10.57 -1.60 -9.88
CA ARG A 69 -10.20 -0.38 -10.59
C ARG A 69 -10.22 -0.55 -12.11
N LEU A 70 -9.70 -1.67 -12.63
CA LEU A 70 -9.66 -1.94 -14.07
C LEU A 70 -11.06 -2.19 -14.65
N GLN A 71 -11.96 -2.79 -13.89
CA GLN A 71 -13.35 -3.03 -14.30
C GLN A 71 -14.13 -1.73 -14.56
N LEU A 72 -13.76 -0.62 -13.93
CA LEU A 72 -14.38 0.67 -14.21
C LEU A 72 -14.02 1.22 -15.60
N ALA A 73 -12.85 0.87 -16.14
CA ALA A 73 -12.29 1.53 -17.32
C ALA A 73 -13.23 1.60 -18.56
N PRO A 74 -13.99 0.54 -18.91
CA PRO A 74 -14.94 0.60 -20.02
C PRO A 74 -16.09 1.58 -19.82
N ASP A 75 -16.48 1.83 -18.57
CA ASP A 75 -17.69 2.58 -18.21
C ASP A 75 -17.41 4.06 -17.85
N LEU A 76 -16.13 4.48 -17.86
CA LEU A 76 -15.73 5.85 -17.52
C LEU A 76 -15.92 6.86 -18.67
N SER A 77 -16.21 6.41 -19.90
CA SER A 77 -16.34 7.27 -21.07
C SER A 77 -17.57 6.92 -21.90
N HIS A 78 -18.70 7.49 -21.52
CA HIS A 78 -19.92 7.48 -22.31
C HIS A 78 -20.24 8.89 -22.83
N ASN A 79 -20.91 8.96 -23.98
CA ASN A 79 -21.34 10.22 -24.58
C ASN A 79 -22.58 10.83 -23.90
N GLN A 80 -23.12 10.16 -22.88
CA GLN A 80 -24.27 10.60 -22.11
C GLN A 80 -24.02 10.37 -20.60
N PRO A 81 -24.58 11.22 -19.72
CA PRO A 81 -24.56 10.97 -18.28
C PRO A 81 -25.24 9.64 -17.92
N ALA A 82 -24.78 9.00 -16.84
CA ALA A 82 -25.42 7.81 -16.33
C ALA A 82 -26.86 8.11 -15.87
N ALA A 83 -27.76 7.14 -16.04
CA ALA A 83 -29.19 7.27 -15.70
C ALA A 83 -29.48 7.65 -14.24
N ARG A 84 -28.51 7.50 -13.34
CA ARG A 84 -28.62 7.94 -11.93
C ARG A 84 -28.64 9.47 -11.74
N TYR A 85 -28.39 10.25 -12.80
CA TYR A 85 -28.31 11.72 -12.77
C TYR A 85 -29.51 12.43 -13.44
N SER A 86 -30.50 11.67 -13.91
CA SER A 86 -31.77 12.19 -14.44
C SER A 86 -32.86 12.26 -13.39
#